data_AF-A0A952TFX0-F1
#
_entry.id   AF-A0A952TFX0-F1
#
_cell.length_a   1.000
_cell.length_b   1.000
_cell.length_c   1.000
_cell.angle_alpha   90.00
_cell.angle_beta   90.00
_cell.angle_gamma   90.00
#
_symmetry.space_group_name_H-M   'P 1'
#
loop_
_entity.id
_entity.type
_entity.pdbx_description
1 polymer ?
#
loop_
_entity_poly.entity_id
_entity_poly.type
_entity_poly.pdbx_seq_one_letter_code
_entity_poly.pdbx_strand_id
1 'polypeptide(L)'
;MNGQARQSIRRILQRVSLLAAAGSAAVIFQNCGKAGFDADPLPLTLTSLDESGDTPFAFDAAFDQITYNSCSAVRAGGMTDFFTLKAGAHGSGGVSITAQFRDYLKSGKDLPLHAPGQEPSAEQIKNFLAVSGRNVEAQPQMALRAIADVQKIVPASGSPVQSLLLSDLTDDRWMDPLVRFKEPTLHFDLAPSMRRSLEGKFTFNQSETQAEEFRGLFADNALMLTFRERSDLGDQYAARAPDAASRSVAYGRSYALSFARPGQNPHSNLLSRIEEFDLRQPSAVLKTWNCADNRRYVVMHVPPNLSVEAQAAERQRLCPADPFGYMSDPNYAREMKIVRQHLKAEDWWVSVANRCAIPLKGGSCYPLEPDTTEPQIEYDPGQPCYPGVGGGANLPIKRCAQYVSVCTRD
;
A
#
# COMPACT_ATOMS: atom_id res chain seq x y z
N MET A 1 75.27 47.33 31.35
CA MET A 1 74.09 48.18 31.04
C MET A 1 74.19 48.50 29.54
N ASN A 2 73.39 48.04 28.59
CA ASN A 2 71.97 47.68 28.50
C ASN A 2 71.80 46.35 27.74
N GLY A 3 71.83 45.22 28.47
CA GLY A 3 71.63 43.87 27.93
C GLY A 3 70.20 43.35 28.05
N GLN A 4 69.25 44.16 28.53
CA GLN A 4 67.86 43.76 28.76
C GLN A 4 66.88 44.17 27.65
N ALA A 5 67.30 44.95 26.65
CA ALA A 5 66.42 45.37 25.55
C ALA A 5 66.42 44.40 24.34
N ARG A 6 67.38 43.46 24.26
CA ARG A 6 67.49 42.52 23.11
C ARG A 6 66.84 41.15 23.34
N GLN A 7 66.47 40.79 24.56
CA GLN A 7 65.81 39.51 24.86
C GLN A 7 64.27 39.55 24.74
N SER A 8 63.65 40.73 24.82
CA SER A 8 62.19 40.87 24.72
C SER A 8 61.66 40.80 23.28
N ILE A 9 62.48 41.16 22.28
CA ILE A 9 62.07 41.14 20.86
C ILE A 9 62.14 39.72 20.26
N ARG A 10 63.07 38.86 20.71
CA ARG A 10 63.15 37.47 20.21
C ARG A 10 62.01 36.55 20.69
N ARG A 11 61.43 36.81 21.87
CA ARG A 11 60.30 36.00 22.39
C ARG A 11 58.96 36.32 21.72
N ILE A 12 58.80 37.53 21.17
CA ILE A 12 57.59 37.90 20.41
C ILE A 12 57.66 37.31 18.99
N LEU A 13 58.83 37.35 18.34
CA LEU A 13 59.00 36.77 17.00
C LEU A 13 58.90 35.23 16.98
N GLN A 14 59.37 34.52 18.03
CA GLN A 14 59.20 33.06 18.10
C GLN A 14 57.76 32.59 18.39
N ARG A 15 56.89 33.46 18.95
CA ARG A 15 55.47 33.13 19.17
C ARG A 15 54.57 33.47 17.98
N VAL A 16 55.00 34.37 17.09
CA VAL A 16 54.28 34.67 15.85
C VAL A 16 54.60 33.64 14.76
N SER A 17 55.80 33.04 14.75
CA SER A 17 56.17 32.01 13.75
C SER A 17 55.60 30.61 14.01
N LEU A 18 55.08 30.31 15.21
CA LEU A 18 54.47 29.00 15.52
C LEU A 18 52.95 28.95 15.33
N LEU A 19 52.28 30.10 15.16
CA LEU A 19 50.85 30.19 14.85
C LEU A 19 50.55 30.28 13.34
N ALA A 20 51.56 30.47 12.50
CA ALA A 20 51.44 30.47 11.05
C ALA A 20 51.85 29.14 10.37
N ALA A 21 52.32 28.14 11.13
CA ALA A 21 52.76 26.84 10.58
C ALA A 21 51.90 25.65 11.05
N ALA A 22 50.99 25.83 12.00
CA ALA A 22 50.02 24.81 12.43
C ALA A 22 48.60 25.04 11.87
N GLY A 23 48.36 26.17 11.18
CA GLY A 23 47.11 26.48 10.48
C GLY A 23 47.10 26.12 8.99
N SER A 24 48.20 25.59 8.45
CA SER A 24 48.39 25.39 7.01
C SER A 24 48.56 23.92 6.60
N ALA A 25 48.34 22.98 7.51
CA ALA A 25 48.39 21.53 7.25
C ALA A 25 47.04 20.81 7.51
N ALA A 26 45.94 21.55 7.68
CA ALA A 26 44.59 21.01 7.87
C ALA A 26 43.58 21.47 6.81
N VAL A 27 44.03 21.98 5.66
CA VAL A 27 43.14 22.48 4.57
C VAL A 27 43.46 21.88 3.19
N ILE A 28 44.29 20.83 3.10
CA ILE A 28 44.67 20.22 1.80
C ILE A 28 43.99 18.84 1.56
N PHE A 29 42.96 18.50 2.33
CA PHE A 29 42.05 17.38 2.03
C PHE A 29 40.55 17.76 2.07
N GLN A 30 40.22 19.02 1.78
CA GLN A 30 38.81 19.44 1.58
C GLN A 30 38.51 20.05 0.20
N ASN A 31 39.46 20.07 -0.74
CA ASN A 31 39.25 20.63 -2.09
C ASN A 31 39.68 19.66 -3.22
N CYS A 32 39.20 18.43 -3.14
CA CYS A 32 39.08 17.56 -4.31
C CYS A 32 37.62 17.11 -4.40
N GLY A 33 36.75 18.02 -4.85
CA GLY A 33 35.32 17.76 -5.02
C GLY A 33 34.51 18.97 -5.48
N LYS A 34 35.10 19.92 -6.23
CA LYS A 34 34.34 21.00 -6.86
C LYS A 34 35.08 21.56 -8.08
N ALA A 35 35.09 20.75 -9.14
CA ALA A 35 35.42 21.22 -10.48
C ALA A 35 34.38 20.58 -11.41
N GLY A 36 33.25 21.27 -11.61
CA GLY A 36 32.20 20.83 -12.54
C GLY A 36 30.75 21.24 -12.26
N PHE A 37 30.44 22.11 -11.28
CA PHE A 37 29.05 22.53 -10.99
C PHE A 37 28.87 24.05 -10.83
N ASP A 38 29.82 24.88 -11.25
CA ASP A 38 29.65 26.34 -11.32
C ASP A 38 29.33 26.78 -12.76
N ALA A 39 28.38 26.08 -13.41
CA ALA A 39 27.51 26.78 -14.34
C ALA A 39 26.43 27.40 -13.47
N ASP A 40 26.30 28.72 -13.52
CA ASP A 40 25.26 29.47 -12.81
C ASP A 40 23.97 28.66 -12.77
N PRO A 41 23.43 28.29 -11.59
CA PRO A 41 22.04 27.94 -11.54
C PRO A 41 21.34 29.25 -11.89
N LEU A 42 20.91 29.38 -13.15
CA LEU A 42 19.86 30.33 -13.48
C LEU A 42 18.84 30.15 -12.35
N PRO A 43 18.57 31.20 -11.53
CA PRO A 43 17.43 31.15 -10.66
C PRO A 43 16.26 31.16 -11.63
N LEU A 44 15.83 29.97 -12.04
CA LEU A 44 14.46 29.77 -12.45
C LEU A 44 13.69 30.25 -11.23
N THR A 45 13.20 31.50 -11.29
CA THR A 45 12.17 31.99 -10.40
C THR A 45 10.93 31.15 -10.68
N LEU A 46 10.94 29.93 -10.14
CA LEU A 46 9.88 28.92 -10.21
C LEU A 46 8.67 29.33 -9.35
N THR A 47 8.78 30.44 -8.63
CA THR A 47 7.72 31.02 -7.80
C THR A 47 6.49 31.50 -8.57
N SER A 48 6.50 31.54 -9.91
CA SER A 48 5.35 31.97 -10.73
C SER A 48 4.86 30.93 -11.74
N LEU A 49 5.30 29.67 -11.66
CA LEU A 49 5.08 28.69 -12.74
C LEU A 49 3.70 28.02 -12.74
N ASP A 50 2.85 28.21 -11.74
CA ASP A 50 1.55 27.52 -11.66
C ASP A 50 0.46 28.33 -10.93
N GLU A 51 0.43 29.67 -11.10
CA GLU A 51 -0.71 30.47 -10.62
C GLU A 51 -1.97 30.31 -11.51
N SER A 52 -1.82 29.80 -12.75
CA SER A 52 -2.91 29.68 -13.71
C SER A 52 -3.85 28.50 -13.44
N GLY A 53 -3.43 27.50 -12.65
CA GLY A 53 -4.22 26.30 -12.40
C GLY A 53 -4.41 25.39 -13.63
N ASP A 54 -3.71 25.67 -14.74
CA ASP A 54 -3.83 24.93 -16.00
C ASP A 54 -3.07 23.59 -15.99
N THR A 55 -2.13 23.42 -15.05
CA THR A 55 -1.26 22.24 -15.00
C THR A 55 -2.08 20.97 -14.73
N PRO A 56 -2.00 19.94 -15.60
CA PRO A 56 -2.65 18.66 -15.34
C PRO A 56 -2.08 17.96 -14.11
N PHE A 57 -2.89 17.13 -13.46
CA PHE A 57 -2.37 16.24 -12.42
C PHE A 57 -1.51 15.14 -13.05
N ALA A 58 -0.33 14.95 -12.46
CA ALA A 58 0.74 14.17 -13.04
C ALA A 58 0.66 12.70 -12.72
N PHE A 59 0.02 12.31 -11.61
CA PHE A 59 0.11 10.93 -11.11
C PHE A 59 -1.16 10.12 -11.39
N ASP A 60 -0.98 8.84 -11.69
CA ASP A 60 -2.01 7.81 -11.63
C ASP A 60 -1.51 6.67 -10.75
N ALA A 61 -2.41 6.06 -9.97
CA ALA A 61 -2.09 4.97 -9.08
C ALA A 61 -3.17 3.89 -9.16
N ALA A 62 -2.75 2.63 -9.21
CA ALA A 62 -3.64 1.49 -9.33
C ALA A 62 -3.18 0.31 -8.47
N PHE A 63 -4.14 -0.40 -7.88
CA PHE A 63 -3.92 -1.76 -7.40
C PHE A 63 -4.19 -2.74 -8.53
N ASP A 64 -3.61 -3.92 -8.43
CA ASP A 64 -3.92 -5.05 -9.31
C ASP A 64 -4.24 -6.34 -8.57
N GLN A 65 -4.15 -6.31 -7.23
CA GLN A 65 -4.53 -7.40 -6.37
C GLN A 65 -5.19 -6.88 -5.10
N ILE A 66 -6.34 -7.44 -4.76
CA ILE A 66 -7.05 -7.19 -3.50
C ILE A 66 -7.40 -8.56 -2.91
N THR A 67 -7.03 -8.76 -1.65
CA THR A 67 -7.33 -9.96 -0.90
C THR A 67 -8.20 -9.61 0.28
N TYR A 68 -9.30 -10.35 0.44
CA TYR A 68 -10.14 -10.31 1.61
C TYR A 68 -9.91 -11.57 2.44
N ASN A 69 -9.75 -11.40 3.75
CA ASN A 69 -9.67 -12.49 4.70
C ASN A 69 -10.79 -12.29 5.73
N SER A 70 -11.71 -13.24 5.77
CA SER A 70 -12.92 -13.15 6.60
C SER A 70 -12.66 -13.50 8.06
N CYS A 71 -11.45 -13.94 8.40
CA CYS A 71 -11.04 -14.21 9.77
C CYS A 71 -11.34 -13.04 10.69
N SER A 72 -12.01 -13.32 11.81
CA SER A 72 -12.59 -12.30 12.66
C SER A 72 -12.33 -12.53 14.15
N ALA A 73 -11.19 -13.13 14.49
CA ALA A 73 -10.86 -13.44 15.88
C ALA A 73 -10.25 -12.22 16.60
N VAL A 74 -10.68 -11.94 17.83
CA VAL A 74 -10.22 -10.80 18.66
C VAL A 74 -8.69 -10.68 18.76
N ARG A 75 -7.98 -11.83 18.83
CA ARG A 75 -6.52 -11.85 18.94
C ARG A 75 -5.78 -11.64 17.62
N ALA A 76 -6.49 -11.65 16.48
CA ALA A 76 -5.94 -11.48 15.14
C ALA A 76 -5.39 -10.05 14.87
N GLY A 77 -5.76 -9.07 15.70
CA GLY A 77 -5.39 -7.67 15.53
C GLY A 77 -3.87 -7.44 15.60
N GLY A 78 -3.31 -6.79 14.58
CA GLY A 78 -1.92 -6.34 14.54
C GLY A 78 -0.88 -7.37 14.08
N MET A 79 -1.30 -8.61 13.79
CA MET A 79 -0.40 -9.66 13.32
C MET A 79 -0.22 -9.59 11.79
N THR A 80 0.89 -10.14 11.30
CA THR A 80 1.27 -9.98 9.87
C THR A 80 0.49 -10.91 8.96
N ASP A 81 0.14 -12.09 9.47
CA ASP A 81 -0.68 -13.09 8.83
C ASP A 81 -2.15 -12.67 8.73
N PHE A 82 -2.69 -11.98 9.73
CA PHE A 82 -4.09 -11.55 9.72
C PHE A 82 -4.31 -10.13 9.18
N PHE A 83 -5.34 -10.02 8.34
CA PHE A 83 -5.85 -8.77 7.81
C PHE A 83 -7.33 -8.95 7.47
N THR A 84 -8.08 -7.87 7.34
CA THR A 84 -9.44 -7.85 6.77
C THR A 84 -9.35 -7.66 5.25
N LEU A 85 -8.66 -6.60 4.83
CA LEU A 85 -8.37 -6.32 3.43
C LEU A 85 -6.88 -6.04 3.27
N LYS A 86 -6.31 -6.55 2.18
CA LYS A 86 -4.97 -6.21 1.73
C LYS A 86 -5.01 -5.91 0.25
N ALA A 87 -4.48 -4.76 -0.16
CA ALA A 87 -4.46 -4.32 -1.55
C ALA A 87 -3.04 -3.94 -1.94
N GLY A 88 -2.64 -4.26 -3.16
CA GLY A 88 -1.29 -3.99 -3.64
C GLY A 88 -1.16 -3.94 -5.14
N ALA A 89 0.01 -3.48 -5.58
CA ALA A 89 0.45 -3.47 -6.97
C ALA A 89 1.63 -4.43 -7.16
N HIS A 90 1.43 -5.50 -7.94
CA HIS A 90 2.37 -6.62 -8.06
C HIS A 90 2.68 -7.03 -9.52
N GLY A 91 2.04 -6.40 -10.50
CA GLY A 91 2.15 -6.69 -11.92
C GLY A 91 1.71 -5.52 -12.81
N SER A 92 0.41 -5.27 -12.94
CA SER A 92 -0.16 -4.23 -13.82
C SER A 92 -0.59 -2.94 -13.09
N GLY A 93 -0.53 -2.93 -11.76
CA GLY A 93 -0.79 -1.77 -10.92
C GLY A 93 0.42 -0.84 -10.82
N GLY A 94 0.48 -0.06 -9.76
CA GLY A 94 1.64 0.78 -9.40
C GLY A 94 1.33 2.25 -9.52
N VAL A 95 2.38 3.08 -9.51
CA VAL A 95 2.26 4.53 -9.70
C VAL A 95 2.91 4.90 -11.03
N SER A 96 2.27 5.76 -11.81
CA SER A 96 2.79 6.21 -13.10
C SER A 96 2.56 7.69 -13.30
N ILE A 97 3.32 8.29 -14.23
CA ILE A 97 3.01 9.62 -14.74
C ILE A 97 1.90 9.51 -15.81
N THR A 98 0.93 10.41 -15.81
CA THR A 98 -0.19 10.42 -16.77
C THR A 98 0.28 10.82 -18.17
N ALA A 99 -0.40 10.31 -19.21
CA ALA A 99 -0.15 10.74 -20.58
C ALA A 99 -0.45 12.24 -20.78
N GLN A 100 -1.55 12.71 -20.19
CA GLN A 100 -1.96 14.12 -20.23
C GLN A 100 -0.87 15.06 -19.71
N PHE A 101 -0.23 14.70 -18.59
CA PHE A 101 0.86 15.50 -18.04
C PHE A 101 2.11 15.45 -18.92
N ARG A 102 2.49 14.28 -19.46
CA ARG A 102 3.60 14.18 -20.42
C ARG A 102 3.37 15.04 -21.66
N ASP A 103 2.17 15.02 -22.22
CA ASP A 103 1.82 15.80 -23.41
C ASP A 103 1.85 17.30 -23.11
N TYR A 104 1.39 17.69 -21.92
CA TYR A 104 1.49 19.06 -21.44
C TYR A 104 2.95 19.53 -21.34
N LEU A 105 3.86 18.73 -20.79
CA LEU A 105 5.27 19.11 -20.69
C LEU A 105 5.93 19.28 -22.08
N LYS A 106 5.59 18.42 -23.05
CA LYS A 106 6.08 18.52 -24.45
C LYS A 106 5.62 19.79 -25.17
N SER A 107 4.52 20.39 -24.73
CA SER A 107 4.06 21.67 -25.29
C SER A 107 5.05 22.81 -25.04
N GLY A 108 5.90 22.69 -24.00
CA GLY A 108 6.88 23.70 -23.62
C GLY A 108 6.28 24.98 -23.03
N LYS A 109 4.96 25.05 -22.82
CA LYS A 109 4.26 26.27 -22.34
C LYS A 109 4.84 26.80 -21.03
N ASP A 110 5.15 25.90 -20.10
CA ASP A 110 5.52 26.22 -18.71
C ASP A 110 6.87 25.58 -18.31
N LEU A 111 7.71 25.20 -19.28
CA LEU A 111 9.08 24.75 -19.03
C LEU A 111 10.06 25.75 -19.65
N PRO A 112 10.60 26.70 -18.87
CA PRO A 112 11.57 27.64 -19.38
C PRO A 112 12.79 26.86 -19.87
N LEU A 113 13.27 27.18 -21.09
CA LEU A 113 14.39 26.51 -21.78
C LEU A 113 14.06 25.16 -22.44
N HIS A 114 12.80 24.74 -22.51
CA HIS A 114 12.41 23.55 -23.27
C HIS A 114 11.84 23.89 -24.65
N ALA A 115 12.43 23.36 -25.72
CA ALA A 115 11.91 23.56 -27.07
C ALA A 115 10.63 22.72 -27.29
N PRO A 116 9.57 23.29 -27.89
CA PRO A 116 8.34 22.55 -28.16
C PRO A 116 8.61 21.27 -28.96
N GLY A 117 7.99 20.16 -28.55
CA GLY A 117 8.11 18.86 -29.21
C GLY A 117 9.31 18.01 -28.80
N GLN A 118 10.17 18.50 -27.90
CA GLN A 118 11.20 17.68 -27.27
C GLN A 118 10.65 16.93 -26.04
N GLU A 119 11.33 15.87 -25.61
CA GLU A 119 11.04 15.23 -24.32
C GLU A 119 11.84 15.97 -23.24
N PRO A 120 11.21 16.47 -22.16
CA PRO A 120 11.93 17.09 -21.06
C PRO A 120 12.88 16.08 -20.40
N SER A 121 14.01 16.57 -19.91
CA SER A 121 14.92 15.76 -19.08
C SER A 121 14.25 15.35 -17.77
N ALA A 122 14.73 14.27 -17.15
CA ALA A 122 14.19 13.80 -15.89
C ALA A 122 14.26 14.88 -14.80
N GLU A 123 15.37 15.63 -14.76
CA GLU A 123 15.62 16.72 -13.83
C GLU A 123 14.63 17.89 -14.05
N GLN A 124 14.30 18.23 -15.30
CA GLN A 124 13.28 19.24 -15.60
C GLN A 124 11.90 18.81 -15.09
N ILE A 125 11.53 17.54 -15.29
CA ILE A 125 10.23 17.00 -14.83
C ILE A 125 10.16 17.05 -13.31
N LYS A 126 11.21 16.60 -12.62
CA LYS A 126 11.31 16.62 -11.16
C LYS A 126 11.19 18.03 -10.59
N ASN A 127 11.96 18.97 -11.13
CA ASN A 127 11.93 20.37 -10.68
C ASN A 127 10.56 21.00 -10.88
N PHE A 128 9.87 20.68 -11.99
CA PHE A 128 8.53 21.17 -12.26
C PHE A 128 7.50 20.56 -11.30
N LEU A 129 7.53 19.24 -11.08
CA LEU A 129 6.62 18.56 -10.14
C LEU A 129 6.75 19.08 -8.70
N ALA A 130 7.98 19.41 -8.27
CA ALA A 130 8.27 19.91 -6.94
C ALA A 130 7.67 21.31 -6.65
N VAL A 131 7.30 22.07 -7.70
CA VAL A 131 6.72 23.42 -7.54
C VAL A 131 5.31 23.57 -8.12
N SER A 132 4.84 22.60 -8.90
CA SER A 132 3.49 22.65 -9.46
C SER A 132 2.46 22.50 -8.34
N GLY A 133 1.61 23.52 -8.19
CA GLY A 133 0.63 23.59 -7.10
C GLY A 133 -0.34 22.40 -7.07
N ARG A 134 -0.66 21.83 -8.24
CA ARG A 134 -1.53 20.64 -8.34
C ARG A 134 -0.81 19.33 -8.05
N ASN A 135 0.52 19.27 -8.12
CA ASN A 135 1.30 18.03 -8.07
C ASN A 135 2.18 17.90 -6.82
N VAL A 136 2.63 19.01 -6.25
CA VAL A 136 3.43 19.05 -5.04
C VAL A 136 2.72 18.33 -3.88
N GLU A 137 3.48 17.63 -3.05
CA GLU A 137 2.98 16.85 -1.90
C GLU A 137 1.95 15.75 -2.25
N ALA A 138 1.88 15.30 -3.50
CA ALA A 138 0.94 14.24 -3.89
C ALA A 138 1.31 12.94 -3.17
N GLN A 139 0.43 12.49 -2.26
CA GLN A 139 0.66 11.29 -1.47
C GLN A 139 -0.46 10.25 -1.68
N PRO A 140 -0.16 9.06 -2.22
CA PRO A 140 -1.12 7.97 -2.35
C PRO A 140 -1.65 7.51 -0.99
N GLN A 141 -2.98 7.40 -0.91
CA GLN A 141 -3.70 6.92 0.26
C GLN A 141 -4.78 5.92 -0.15
N MET A 142 -4.97 4.92 0.70
CA MET A 142 -6.08 3.97 0.62
C MET A 142 -7.08 4.28 1.73
N ALA A 143 -8.36 4.39 1.41
CA ALA A 143 -9.41 4.61 2.40
C ALA A 143 -10.74 3.96 2.00
N LEU A 144 -11.60 3.67 2.98
CA LEU A 144 -13.01 3.40 2.72
C LEU A 144 -13.76 4.73 2.67
N ARG A 145 -14.44 5.01 1.55
CA ARG A 145 -15.11 6.29 1.32
C ARG A 145 -16.51 6.09 0.79
N ALA A 146 -17.39 7.06 1.05
CA ALA A 146 -18.73 7.05 0.49
C ALA A 146 -18.68 7.28 -1.02
N ILE A 147 -19.44 6.50 -1.79
CA ILE A 147 -19.48 6.66 -3.26
C ILE A 147 -20.05 8.04 -3.64
N ALA A 148 -21.03 8.53 -2.87
CA ALA A 148 -21.65 9.83 -3.09
C ALA A 148 -20.79 11.03 -2.63
N ASP A 149 -19.77 10.79 -1.79
CA ASP A 149 -18.88 11.83 -1.27
C ASP A 149 -17.47 11.26 -1.07
N VAL A 150 -16.63 11.40 -2.10
CA VAL A 150 -15.26 10.88 -2.10
C VAL A 150 -14.36 11.60 -1.10
N GLN A 151 -14.80 12.72 -0.53
CA GLN A 151 -14.06 13.41 0.53
C GLN A 151 -14.31 12.77 1.89
N LYS A 152 -15.46 12.11 2.07
CA LYS A 152 -15.87 11.51 3.33
C LYS A 152 -15.29 10.11 3.53
N ILE A 153 -14.40 9.96 4.51
CA ILE A 153 -13.96 8.66 5.00
C ILE A 153 -15.04 8.02 5.87
N VAL A 154 -15.30 6.75 5.63
CA VAL A 154 -16.25 5.95 6.38
C VAL A 154 -15.51 5.29 7.55
N PRO A 155 -15.93 5.53 8.79
CA PRO A 155 -15.34 4.85 9.93
C PRO A 155 -15.81 3.39 10.00
N ALA A 156 -14.93 2.49 10.46
CA ALA A 156 -15.28 1.15 10.89
C ALA A 156 -14.95 1.03 12.39
N SER A 157 -15.89 0.49 13.18
CA SER A 157 -15.73 0.37 14.64
C SER A 157 -15.37 1.70 15.33
N GLY A 158 -15.87 2.82 14.80
CA GLY A 158 -15.63 4.16 15.34
C GLY A 158 -14.32 4.83 14.92
N SER A 159 -13.47 4.20 14.09
CA SER A 159 -12.22 4.79 13.60
C SER A 159 -12.19 4.90 12.07
N PRO A 160 -11.64 5.99 11.49
CA PRO A 160 -11.46 6.13 10.05
C PRO A 160 -10.65 4.97 9.45
N VAL A 161 -11.16 4.37 8.38
CA VAL A 161 -10.46 3.30 7.64
C VAL A 161 -9.55 3.94 6.61
N GLN A 162 -8.29 4.19 6.97
CA GLN A 162 -7.30 4.84 6.10
C GLN A 162 -5.88 4.32 6.30
N SER A 163 -5.11 4.30 5.23
CA SER A 163 -3.67 4.02 5.23
C SER A 163 -2.94 4.91 4.22
N LEU A 164 -1.89 5.60 4.67
CA LEU A 164 -0.94 6.25 3.76
C LEU A 164 0.01 5.19 3.23
N LEU A 165 0.02 5.01 1.91
CA LEU A 165 0.72 3.90 1.28
C LEU A 165 2.18 4.26 1.02
N LEU A 166 2.38 5.41 0.40
CA LEU A 166 3.69 5.96 0.07
C LEU A 166 3.88 7.32 0.75
N SER A 167 5.08 7.86 0.69
CA SER A 167 5.34 9.26 1.07
C SER A 167 4.99 10.19 -0.10
N ASP A 168 5.36 11.46 0.02
CA ASP A 168 5.28 12.43 -1.06
C ASP A 168 5.97 11.90 -2.34
N LEU A 169 5.21 11.81 -3.43
CA LEU A 169 5.72 11.34 -4.71
C LEU A 169 6.67 12.34 -5.38
N THR A 170 6.79 13.56 -4.86
CA THR A 170 7.75 14.56 -5.30
C THR A 170 9.10 14.49 -4.58
N ASP A 171 9.28 13.55 -3.64
CA ASP A 171 10.60 13.23 -3.08
C ASP A 171 11.40 12.39 -4.07
N ASP A 172 12.69 12.72 -4.25
CA ASP A 172 13.59 12.11 -5.24
C ASP A 172 13.63 10.59 -5.18
N ARG A 173 13.48 9.99 -3.98
CA ARG A 173 13.47 8.52 -3.80
C ARG A 173 12.32 7.84 -4.54
N TRP A 174 11.24 8.58 -4.81
CA TRP A 174 10.06 8.13 -5.55
C TRP A 174 10.04 8.65 -6.97
N MET A 175 10.44 9.92 -7.17
CA MET A 175 10.43 10.54 -8.50
C MET A 175 11.41 9.88 -9.47
N ASP A 176 12.60 9.50 -9.02
CA ASP A 176 13.62 8.89 -9.89
C ASP A 176 13.07 7.73 -10.71
N PRO A 177 12.49 6.68 -10.10
CA PRO A 177 11.91 5.60 -10.89
C PRO A 177 10.70 6.06 -11.71
N LEU A 178 9.82 6.92 -11.18
CA LEU A 178 8.61 7.37 -11.90
C LEU A 178 8.89 8.14 -13.18
N VAL A 179 9.95 8.95 -13.18
CA VAL A 179 10.29 9.81 -14.32
C VAL A 179 11.17 9.06 -15.32
N ARG A 180 12.04 8.15 -14.86
CA ARG A 180 12.92 7.35 -15.73
C ARG A 180 12.16 6.25 -16.46
N PHE A 181 11.17 5.64 -15.81
CA PHE A 181 10.39 4.55 -16.40
C PHE A 181 9.09 5.06 -17.02
N LYS A 182 8.77 4.55 -18.21
CA LYS A 182 7.51 4.88 -18.90
C LYS A 182 6.34 3.99 -18.46
N GLU A 183 6.64 2.92 -17.75
CA GLU A 183 5.68 1.97 -17.21
C GLU A 183 5.35 2.31 -15.75
N PRO A 184 4.22 1.82 -15.21
CA PRO A 184 3.93 1.93 -13.79
C PRO A 184 5.05 1.36 -12.91
N THR A 185 5.50 2.15 -11.95
CA THR A 185 6.48 1.74 -10.94
C THR A 185 5.78 0.91 -9.87
N LEU A 186 6.16 -0.37 -9.79
CA LEU A 186 5.68 -1.32 -8.78
C LEU A 186 6.50 -1.25 -7.48
N HIS A 187 7.79 -0.93 -7.60
CA HIS A 187 8.75 -0.95 -6.50
C HIS A 187 9.68 0.28 -6.51
N PHE A 188 9.99 0.79 -5.34
CA PHE A 188 10.79 1.99 -5.10
C PHE A 188 12.01 1.63 -4.25
N ASP A 189 13.11 1.24 -4.88
CA ASP A 189 14.30 0.70 -4.19
C ASP A 189 14.94 1.69 -3.20
N LEU A 190 14.87 2.99 -3.53
CA LEU A 190 15.43 4.07 -2.72
C LEU A 190 14.53 4.45 -1.54
N ALA A 191 13.31 3.94 -1.49
CA ALA A 191 12.40 4.18 -0.39
C ALA A 191 12.80 3.40 0.87
N PRO A 192 12.43 3.90 2.06
CA PRO A 192 12.54 3.14 3.31
C PRO A 192 11.88 1.77 3.17
N SER A 193 12.47 0.73 3.77
CA SER A 193 12.09 -0.68 3.59
C SER A 193 10.59 -0.95 3.78
N MET A 194 9.91 -0.21 4.66
CA MET A 194 8.48 -0.39 4.95
C MET A 194 7.52 0.20 3.90
N ARG A 195 8.01 0.94 2.90
CA ARG A 195 7.15 1.60 1.88
C ARG A 195 7.63 1.41 0.45
N ARG A 196 8.46 0.40 0.17
CA ARG A 196 9.01 0.21 -1.18
C ARG A 196 8.00 -0.23 -2.23
N SER A 197 6.76 -0.53 -1.85
CA SER A 197 5.70 -0.92 -2.79
C SER A 197 4.41 -0.21 -2.45
N LEU A 198 3.57 0.00 -3.46
CA LEU A 198 2.20 0.48 -3.27
C LEU A 198 1.35 -0.65 -2.70
N GLU A 199 1.36 -0.81 -1.38
CA GLU A 199 0.62 -1.84 -0.66
C GLU A 199 0.00 -1.26 0.61
N GLY A 200 -1.26 -1.61 0.87
CA GLY A 200 -1.98 -1.22 2.06
C GLY A 200 -2.69 -2.41 2.69
N LYS A 201 -2.88 -2.37 4.01
CA LYS A 201 -3.71 -3.35 4.71
C LYS A 201 -4.58 -2.70 5.77
N PHE A 202 -5.68 -3.37 6.03
CA PHE A 202 -6.68 -3.02 7.02
C PHE A 202 -6.96 -4.22 7.90
N THR A 203 -7.10 -4.01 9.21
CA THR A 203 -7.41 -5.05 10.19
C THR A 203 -8.49 -4.53 11.13
N PHE A 204 -9.74 -4.97 10.91
CA PHE A 204 -10.91 -4.49 11.66
C PHE A 204 -11.69 -5.62 12.34
N ASN A 205 -11.51 -6.86 11.91
CA ASN A 205 -12.40 -7.94 12.34
C ASN A 205 -11.96 -8.50 13.70
N GLN A 206 -12.61 -8.07 14.78
CA GLN A 206 -12.44 -8.69 16.09
C GLN A 206 -13.60 -9.67 16.43
N SER A 207 -14.69 -9.62 15.67
CA SER A 207 -15.81 -10.57 15.75
C SER A 207 -16.48 -10.77 14.39
N GLU A 208 -17.25 -11.84 14.21
CA GLU A 208 -18.02 -12.08 12.98
C GLU A 208 -19.05 -10.97 12.74
N THR A 209 -19.67 -10.47 13.81
CA THR A 209 -20.60 -9.33 13.73
C THR A 209 -19.93 -8.09 13.14
N GLN A 210 -18.73 -7.73 13.59
CA GLN A 210 -17.98 -6.60 13.02
C GLN A 210 -17.56 -6.87 11.58
N ALA A 211 -17.17 -8.10 11.26
CA ALA A 211 -16.83 -8.49 9.89
C ALA A 211 -18.05 -8.37 8.96
N GLU A 212 -19.25 -8.73 9.43
CA GLU A 212 -20.50 -8.59 8.69
C GLU A 212 -20.92 -7.14 8.51
N GLU A 213 -20.86 -6.33 9.56
CA GLU A 213 -21.08 -4.88 9.47
C GLU A 213 -20.13 -4.24 8.44
N PHE A 214 -18.85 -4.58 8.50
CA PHE A 214 -17.84 -4.09 7.56
C PHE A 214 -18.17 -4.46 6.11
N ARG A 215 -18.56 -5.71 5.84
CA ARG A 215 -18.98 -6.13 4.49
C ARG A 215 -20.24 -5.39 4.04
N GLY A 216 -21.17 -5.14 4.95
CA GLY A 216 -22.37 -4.34 4.71
C GLY A 216 -22.07 -2.89 4.30
N LEU A 217 -20.94 -2.32 4.75
CA LEU A 217 -20.54 -0.97 4.33
C LEU A 217 -20.33 -0.85 2.82
N PHE A 218 -19.94 -1.92 2.11
CA PHE A 218 -19.65 -1.82 0.67
C PHE A 218 -20.89 -1.70 -0.23
N ALA A 219 -22.10 -1.67 0.33
CA ALA A 219 -23.30 -1.36 -0.43
C ALA A 219 -23.31 0.10 -0.95
N ASP A 220 -22.89 1.05 -0.11
CA ASP A 220 -22.90 2.50 -0.41
C ASP A 220 -21.49 3.11 -0.43
N ASN A 221 -20.47 2.31 -0.12
CA ASN A 221 -19.09 2.74 0.05
C ASN A 221 -18.15 1.89 -0.81
N ALA A 222 -16.98 2.44 -1.10
CA ALA A 222 -15.97 1.76 -1.89
C ALA A 222 -14.58 1.92 -1.28
N LEU A 223 -13.72 0.94 -1.52
CA LEU A 223 -12.30 1.07 -1.23
C LEU A 223 -11.73 2.01 -2.30
N MET A 224 -11.11 3.10 -1.91
CA MET A 224 -10.58 4.10 -2.85
C MET A 224 -9.09 4.29 -2.65
N LEU A 225 -8.36 4.26 -3.76
CA LEU A 225 -6.98 4.67 -3.88
C LEU A 225 -6.98 6.09 -4.44
N THR A 226 -6.64 7.07 -3.59
CA THR A 226 -6.66 8.49 -3.94
C THR A 226 -5.30 9.11 -3.65
N PHE A 227 -5.11 10.37 -4.04
CA PHE A 227 -4.00 11.18 -3.58
C PHE A 227 -4.50 12.11 -2.48
N ARG A 228 -3.71 12.33 -1.44
CA ARG A 228 -4.05 13.26 -0.37
C ARG A 228 -4.03 14.70 -0.87
N GLU A 229 -4.98 15.50 -0.40
CA GLU A 229 -4.92 16.94 -0.60
C GLU A 229 -3.67 17.53 0.09
N ARG A 230 -3.18 18.67 -0.41
CA ARG A 230 -2.06 19.34 0.23
C ARG A 230 -2.43 19.76 1.66
N SER A 231 -1.46 19.63 2.56
CA SER A 231 -1.70 19.83 4.00
C SER A 231 -2.11 21.27 4.35
N ASP A 232 -1.74 22.24 3.53
CA ASP A 232 -2.08 23.66 3.67
C ASP A 232 -3.45 24.03 3.10
N LEU A 233 -4.08 23.15 2.31
CA LEU A 233 -5.30 23.45 1.56
C LEU A 233 -6.58 22.84 2.15
N GLY A 234 -6.51 22.01 3.20
CA GLY A 234 -7.73 21.46 3.79
C GLY A 234 -7.55 20.35 4.80
N ASP A 235 -8.57 19.47 4.86
CA ASP A 235 -8.57 18.29 5.70
C ASP A 235 -7.42 17.35 5.28
N GLN A 236 -6.57 16.99 6.24
CA GLN A 236 -5.47 16.04 6.07
C GLN A 236 -5.91 14.66 5.54
N TYR A 237 -7.21 14.39 5.49
CA TYR A 237 -7.80 13.17 4.97
C TYR A 237 -8.57 13.37 3.66
N ALA A 238 -8.65 14.58 3.14
CA ALA A 238 -9.29 14.88 1.86
C ALA A 238 -8.57 14.17 0.71
N ALA A 239 -9.35 13.76 -0.29
CA ALA A 239 -8.85 13.28 -1.56
C ALA A 239 -8.64 14.48 -2.49
N ARG A 240 -7.46 14.56 -3.10
CA ARG A 240 -7.11 15.58 -4.09
C ARG A 240 -8.07 15.51 -5.26
N ALA A 241 -8.66 16.64 -5.61
CA ALA A 241 -9.68 16.74 -6.66
C ALA A 241 -9.28 17.75 -7.75
N PRO A 242 -9.81 17.60 -8.98
CA PRO A 242 -9.62 18.60 -10.04
C PRO A 242 -10.30 19.94 -9.72
N ASP A 243 -11.40 19.89 -8.96
CA ASP A 243 -12.14 21.04 -8.47
C ASP A 243 -12.43 20.83 -6.98
N ALA A 244 -11.94 21.72 -6.13
CA ALA A 244 -12.12 21.66 -4.68
C ALA A 244 -13.60 21.75 -4.25
N ALA A 245 -14.48 22.29 -5.10
CA ALA A 245 -15.91 22.34 -4.84
C ALA A 245 -16.61 20.98 -5.09
N SER A 246 -16.01 20.10 -5.90
CA SER A 246 -16.61 18.83 -6.26
C SER A 246 -16.37 17.76 -5.20
N ARG A 247 -17.46 17.19 -4.68
CA ARG A 247 -17.43 16.13 -3.65
C ARG A 247 -17.51 14.73 -4.22
N SER A 248 -17.82 14.58 -5.50
CA SER A 248 -18.03 13.27 -6.14
C SER A 248 -16.87 12.83 -7.03
N VAL A 249 -15.86 13.69 -7.23
CA VAL A 249 -14.71 13.40 -8.09
C VAL A 249 -13.39 13.64 -7.38
N ALA A 250 -12.41 12.79 -7.68
CA ALA A 250 -11.05 12.91 -7.17
C ALA A 250 -10.06 12.30 -8.17
N TYR A 251 -8.76 12.54 -7.96
CA TYR A 251 -7.72 11.80 -8.65
C TYR A 251 -7.53 10.44 -7.98
N GLY A 252 -7.60 9.37 -8.76
CA GLY A 252 -7.39 8.00 -8.31
C GLY A 252 -8.44 7.01 -8.81
N ARG A 253 -8.57 5.89 -8.10
CA ARG A 253 -9.45 4.78 -8.47
C ARG A 253 -10.34 4.34 -7.32
N SER A 254 -11.57 3.97 -7.65
CA SER A 254 -12.51 3.32 -6.74
C SER A 254 -12.59 1.83 -7.05
N TYR A 255 -12.69 1.02 -6.01
CA TYR A 255 -12.91 -0.41 -6.07
C TYR A 255 -14.20 -0.71 -5.30
N ALA A 256 -15.28 -1.02 -6.01
CA ALA A 256 -16.53 -1.48 -5.43
C ALA A 256 -16.42 -3.00 -5.20
N LEU A 257 -16.51 -3.43 -3.93
CA LEU A 257 -16.32 -4.83 -3.53
C LEU A 257 -17.70 -5.46 -3.33
N SER A 258 -17.95 -6.62 -3.94
CA SER A 258 -19.15 -7.41 -3.68
C SER A 258 -18.80 -8.70 -2.97
N PHE A 259 -19.63 -9.03 -1.98
CA PHE A 259 -19.44 -10.23 -1.17
C PHE A 259 -20.57 -11.24 -1.38
N ALA A 260 -20.24 -12.53 -1.37
CA ALA A 260 -21.16 -13.63 -1.57
C ALA A 260 -21.16 -14.61 -0.38
N ARG A 261 -22.25 -15.38 -0.27
CA ARG A 261 -22.40 -16.46 0.70
C ARG A 261 -21.93 -17.79 0.11
N PRO A 262 -21.04 -18.55 0.78
CA PRO A 262 -20.74 -19.92 0.38
C PRO A 262 -21.88 -20.86 0.80
N GLY A 263 -22.71 -21.28 -0.15
CA GLY A 263 -23.78 -22.26 0.07
C GLY A 263 -24.80 -21.81 1.12
N GLN A 264 -24.97 -22.62 2.18
CA GLN A 264 -25.88 -22.36 3.30
C GLN A 264 -25.29 -21.49 4.42
N ASN A 265 -24.07 -20.95 4.24
CA ASN A 265 -23.50 -20.01 5.19
C ASN A 265 -24.37 -18.74 5.27
N PRO A 266 -24.82 -18.32 6.47
CA PRO A 266 -25.61 -17.10 6.64
C PRO A 266 -24.83 -15.82 6.30
N HIS A 267 -23.49 -15.85 6.33
CA HIS A 267 -22.64 -14.69 6.11
C HIS A 267 -22.10 -14.61 4.69
N SER A 268 -22.09 -13.39 4.15
CA SER A 268 -21.46 -13.10 2.86
C SER A 268 -19.94 -13.03 3.00
N ASN A 269 -19.26 -14.08 3.47
CA ASN A 269 -17.85 -14.02 3.86
C ASN A 269 -16.85 -14.33 2.72
N LEU A 270 -17.29 -14.28 1.46
CA LEU A 270 -16.43 -14.41 0.27
C LEU A 270 -16.42 -13.13 -0.55
N LEU A 271 -15.24 -12.63 -0.93
CA LEU A 271 -15.14 -11.57 -1.94
C LEU A 271 -15.34 -12.20 -3.32
N SER A 272 -16.40 -11.80 -4.03
CA SER A 272 -16.84 -12.45 -5.25
C SER A 272 -16.69 -11.59 -6.50
N ARG A 273 -16.59 -10.27 -6.35
CA ARG A 273 -16.45 -9.32 -7.45
C ARG A 273 -15.77 -8.05 -6.99
N ILE A 274 -14.97 -7.45 -7.87
CA ILE A 274 -14.52 -6.07 -7.75
C ILE A 274 -14.79 -5.35 -9.06
N GLU A 275 -15.41 -4.18 -8.96
CA GLU A 275 -15.54 -3.24 -10.07
C GLU A 275 -14.66 -2.01 -9.83
N GLU A 276 -13.88 -1.67 -10.84
CA GLU A 276 -12.93 -0.57 -10.80
C GLU A 276 -13.48 0.62 -11.58
N PHE A 277 -13.35 1.83 -11.03
CA PHE A 277 -13.83 3.08 -11.62
C PHE A 277 -12.74 4.16 -11.58
N ASP A 278 -12.67 5.02 -12.61
CA ASP A 278 -11.88 6.27 -12.55
C ASP A 278 -12.66 7.27 -11.69
N LEU A 279 -12.04 7.79 -10.62
CA LEU A 279 -12.71 8.76 -9.76
C LEU A 279 -12.94 10.12 -10.43
N ARG A 280 -12.34 10.39 -11.59
CA ARG A 280 -12.67 11.56 -12.42
C ARG A 280 -13.91 11.33 -13.28
N GLN A 281 -14.26 10.07 -13.56
CA GLN A 281 -15.40 9.65 -14.37
C GLN A 281 -16.11 8.45 -13.71
N PRO A 282 -16.72 8.65 -12.53
CA PRO A 282 -17.18 7.55 -11.67
C PRO A 282 -18.39 6.78 -12.24
N SER A 283 -18.96 7.22 -13.37
CA SER A 283 -20.13 6.60 -13.99
C SER A 283 -19.80 5.38 -14.86
N ALA A 284 -18.54 5.15 -15.21
CA ALA A 284 -18.13 4.06 -16.08
C ALA A 284 -17.22 3.06 -15.37
N VAL A 285 -17.59 1.77 -15.42
CA VAL A 285 -16.74 0.67 -14.99
C VAL A 285 -15.54 0.60 -15.93
N LEU A 286 -14.34 0.80 -15.41
CA LEU A 286 -13.09 0.62 -16.15
C LEU A 286 -12.77 -0.86 -16.36
N LYS A 287 -12.96 -1.66 -15.30
CA LYS A 287 -12.60 -3.08 -15.29
C LYS A 287 -13.41 -3.83 -14.25
N THR A 288 -13.81 -5.04 -14.57
CA THR A 288 -14.26 -6.04 -13.59
C THR A 288 -13.13 -7.02 -13.35
N TRP A 289 -12.75 -7.18 -12.09
CA TRP A 289 -11.61 -8.01 -11.71
C TRP A 289 -11.99 -9.49 -11.64
N ASN A 290 -10.99 -10.34 -11.81
CA ASN A 290 -11.11 -11.77 -11.68
C ASN A 290 -11.06 -12.19 -10.20
N CYS A 291 -12.22 -12.57 -9.65
CA CYS A 291 -12.38 -13.16 -8.32
C CYS A 291 -12.79 -14.65 -8.41
N ALA A 292 -12.10 -15.39 -9.26
CA ALA A 292 -12.43 -16.78 -9.58
C ALA A 292 -12.50 -17.70 -8.36
N ASP A 293 -13.36 -18.71 -8.46
CA ASP A 293 -13.61 -19.70 -7.41
C ASP A 293 -12.35 -20.49 -7.00
N ASN A 294 -11.36 -20.59 -7.89
CA ASN A 294 -10.08 -21.24 -7.61
C ASN A 294 -9.12 -20.40 -6.75
N ARG A 295 -9.46 -19.14 -6.47
CA ARG A 295 -8.72 -18.23 -5.58
C ARG A 295 -9.47 -17.94 -4.27
N ARG A 296 -10.38 -18.84 -3.90
CA ARG A 296 -11.10 -18.85 -2.63
C ARG A 296 -10.56 -20.01 -1.80
N TYR A 297 -9.94 -19.69 -0.68
CA TYR A 297 -9.27 -20.64 0.20
C TYR A 297 -10.05 -20.78 1.49
N VAL A 298 -10.44 -22.00 1.84
CA VAL A 298 -11.03 -22.30 3.15
C VAL A 298 -9.93 -22.18 4.21
N VAL A 299 -10.18 -21.40 5.25
CA VAL A 299 -9.25 -21.26 6.37
C VAL A 299 -9.46 -22.42 7.33
N MET A 300 -8.45 -23.30 7.46
CA MET A 300 -8.55 -24.47 8.33
C MET A 300 -8.12 -24.14 9.75
N HIS A 301 -8.80 -24.74 10.72
CA HIS A 301 -8.44 -24.68 12.13
C HIS A 301 -7.44 -25.77 12.49
N VAL A 302 -6.28 -25.34 13.02
CA VAL A 302 -5.37 -26.23 13.73
C VAL A 302 -5.47 -25.90 15.21
N PRO A 303 -5.83 -26.88 16.07
CA PRO A 303 -5.95 -26.61 17.50
C PRO A 303 -4.62 -26.12 18.11
N PRO A 304 -4.61 -24.99 18.83
CA PRO A 304 -3.38 -24.37 19.32
C PRO A 304 -2.75 -25.11 20.51
N ASN A 305 -3.49 -26.02 21.13
CA ASN A 305 -3.09 -26.89 22.25
C ASN A 305 -2.25 -28.11 21.83
N LEU A 306 -2.14 -28.40 20.53
CA LEU A 306 -1.30 -29.48 20.03
C LEU A 306 0.20 -29.15 20.13
N SER A 307 1.06 -30.17 20.28
CA SER A 307 2.52 -30.00 20.18
C SER A 307 2.90 -29.50 18.78
N VAL A 308 4.11 -28.94 18.63
CA VAL A 308 4.58 -28.41 17.34
C VAL A 308 4.56 -29.48 16.23
N GLU A 309 4.95 -30.71 16.57
CA GLU A 309 4.94 -31.86 15.67
C GLU A 309 3.51 -32.28 15.30
N ALA A 310 2.61 -32.33 16.30
CA ALA A 310 1.20 -32.66 16.07
C ALA A 310 0.51 -31.58 15.23
N GLN A 311 0.81 -30.30 15.44
CA GLN A 311 0.33 -29.21 14.58
C GLN A 311 0.83 -29.34 13.14
N ALA A 312 2.09 -29.75 12.94
CA ALA A 312 2.64 -29.97 11.61
C ALA A 312 1.93 -31.12 10.89
N ALA A 313 1.71 -32.24 11.58
CA ALA A 313 0.94 -33.37 11.05
C ALA A 313 -0.51 -32.97 10.72
N GLU A 314 -1.14 -32.20 11.61
CA GLU A 314 -2.52 -31.75 11.42
C GLU A 314 -2.65 -30.74 10.27
N ARG A 315 -1.69 -29.82 10.10
CA ARG A 315 -1.60 -28.94 8.93
C ARG A 315 -1.55 -29.74 7.64
N GLN A 316 -0.69 -30.76 7.59
CA GLN A 316 -0.57 -31.62 6.42
C GLN A 316 -1.85 -32.42 6.16
N ARG A 317 -2.59 -32.81 7.19
CA ARG A 317 -3.85 -33.55 7.07
C ARG A 317 -4.99 -32.66 6.56
N LEU A 318 -5.15 -31.48 7.15
CA LEU A 318 -6.23 -30.54 6.83
C LEU A 318 -6.00 -29.77 5.54
N CYS A 319 -4.73 -29.45 5.26
CA CYS A 319 -4.33 -28.74 4.06
C CYS A 319 -3.10 -29.40 3.43
N PRO A 320 -3.28 -30.55 2.75
CA PRO A 320 -2.18 -31.28 2.14
C PRO A 320 -1.40 -30.43 1.16
N ALA A 321 -0.10 -30.68 1.07
CA ALA A 321 0.74 -30.09 0.03
C ALA A 321 0.15 -30.35 -1.37
N ASP A 322 0.37 -29.41 -2.28
CA ASP A 322 -0.07 -29.55 -3.66
C ASP A 322 0.55 -30.82 -4.29
N PRO A 323 -0.24 -31.66 -4.98
CA PRO A 323 0.27 -32.91 -5.53
C PRO A 323 1.29 -32.59 -6.63
N PHE A 324 2.32 -33.43 -6.77
CA PHE A 324 3.42 -33.21 -7.71
C PHE A 324 2.94 -32.92 -9.15
N GLY A 325 1.91 -33.64 -9.63
CA GLY A 325 1.33 -33.40 -10.95
C GLY A 325 0.67 -32.02 -11.10
N TYR A 326 0.14 -31.44 -10.03
CA TYR A 326 -0.38 -30.07 -10.06
C TYR A 326 0.75 -29.04 -10.07
N MET A 327 1.85 -29.33 -9.37
CA MET A 327 3.03 -28.45 -9.40
C MET A 327 3.67 -28.35 -10.78
N SER A 328 3.46 -29.36 -11.64
CA SER A 328 3.88 -29.32 -13.05
C SER A 328 2.96 -28.56 -13.99
N ASP A 329 1.78 -28.09 -13.53
CA ASP A 329 0.91 -27.23 -14.33
C ASP A 329 1.61 -25.90 -14.64
N PRO A 330 1.66 -25.45 -15.91
CA PRO A 330 2.28 -24.18 -16.29
C PRO A 330 1.70 -22.96 -15.55
N ASN A 331 0.46 -23.04 -15.09
CA ASN A 331 -0.22 -21.98 -14.33
C ASN A 331 0.06 -22.05 -12.84
N TYR A 332 0.55 -23.18 -12.29
CA TYR A 332 0.79 -23.34 -10.86
C TYR A 332 1.71 -22.26 -10.31
N ALA A 333 2.85 -22.03 -10.97
CA ALA A 333 3.80 -21.01 -10.54
C ALA A 333 3.19 -19.60 -10.55
N ARG A 334 2.31 -19.30 -11.51
CA ARG A 334 1.58 -18.02 -11.58
C ARG A 334 0.59 -17.88 -10.43
N GLU A 335 -0.25 -18.89 -10.20
CA GLU A 335 -1.24 -18.87 -9.13
C GLU A 335 -0.58 -18.82 -7.75
N MET A 336 0.48 -19.61 -7.54
CA MET A 336 1.25 -19.55 -6.31
C MET A 336 1.89 -18.16 -6.12
N LYS A 337 2.46 -17.56 -7.18
CA LYS A 337 2.99 -16.19 -7.10
C LYS A 337 1.91 -15.20 -6.65
N ILE A 338 0.73 -15.22 -7.27
CA ILE A 338 -0.41 -14.35 -6.92
C ILE A 338 -0.76 -14.51 -5.44
N VAL A 339 -0.94 -15.75 -4.98
CA VAL A 339 -1.34 -16.02 -3.60
C VAL A 339 -0.27 -15.54 -2.61
N ARG A 340 1.01 -15.80 -2.90
CA ARG A 340 2.13 -15.46 -2.02
C ARG A 340 2.41 -13.97 -1.87
N GLN A 341 1.87 -13.10 -2.73
CA GLN A 341 1.99 -11.65 -2.52
C GLN A 341 1.33 -11.19 -1.21
N HIS A 342 0.15 -11.74 -0.90
CA HIS A 342 -0.61 -11.37 0.30
C HIS A 342 -0.59 -12.47 1.38
N LEU A 343 -0.45 -13.75 1.01
CA LEU A 343 -0.34 -14.89 1.92
C LEU A 343 1.10 -15.44 1.94
N LYS A 344 2.01 -14.69 2.58
CA LYS A 344 3.44 -15.01 2.61
C LYS A 344 3.72 -16.39 3.23
N ALA A 345 4.76 -17.06 2.76
CA ALA A 345 5.07 -18.44 3.15
C ALA A 345 5.43 -18.59 4.64
N GLU A 346 6.04 -17.56 5.23
CA GLU A 346 6.37 -17.51 6.65
C GLU A 346 5.15 -17.29 7.56
N ASP A 347 4.04 -16.83 6.99
CA ASP A 347 2.83 -16.43 7.70
C ASP A 347 1.66 -17.39 7.44
N TRP A 348 1.66 -18.08 6.29
CA TRP A 348 0.57 -18.93 5.84
C TRP A 348 1.06 -20.23 5.20
N TRP A 349 0.46 -21.34 5.61
CA TRP A 349 0.47 -22.59 4.87
C TRP A 349 -0.68 -22.56 3.86
N VAL A 350 -0.40 -22.78 2.58
CA VAL A 350 -1.41 -22.69 1.52
C VAL A 350 -1.23 -23.84 0.55
N SER A 351 -2.34 -24.42 0.12
CA SER A 351 -2.43 -25.41 -0.94
C SER A 351 -3.38 -24.89 -2.02
N VAL A 352 -2.85 -24.66 -3.22
CA VAL A 352 -3.64 -24.07 -4.32
C VAL A 352 -4.58 -25.09 -4.94
N ALA A 353 -4.15 -26.34 -5.09
CA ALA A 353 -4.97 -27.44 -5.58
C ALA A 353 -6.13 -27.74 -4.64
N ASN A 354 -5.85 -27.80 -3.33
CA ASN A 354 -6.85 -28.15 -2.32
C ASN A 354 -7.66 -26.95 -1.80
N ARG A 355 -7.33 -25.72 -2.25
CA ARG A 355 -8.03 -24.48 -1.89
C ARG A 355 -8.18 -24.29 -0.39
N CYS A 356 -7.09 -24.49 0.34
CA CYS A 356 -7.05 -24.33 1.79
C CYS A 356 -5.88 -23.44 2.21
N ALA A 357 -6.07 -22.76 3.35
CA ALA A 357 -5.08 -21.90 3.96
C ALA A 357 -5.07 -22.08 5.49
N ILE A 358 -3.89 -22.06 6.10
CA ILE A 358 -3.71 -22.15 7.55
C ILE A 358 -2.74 -21.06 7.99
N PRO A 359 -3.13 -20.16 8.91
CA PRO A 359 -2.19 -19.21 9.49
C PRO A 359 -1.13 -19.97 10.31
N LEU A 360 0.14 -19.61 10.13
CA LEU A 360 1.27 -20.23 10.83
C LEU A 360 1.63 -19.50 12.11
N LYS A 361 1.21 -18.23 12.24
CA LYS A 361 1.48 -17.38 13.39
C LYS A 361 0.15 -16.96 14.02
N GLY A 362 0.23 -16.21 15.12
CA GLY A 362 -0.88 -15.42 15.62
C GLY A 362 -2.15 -16.11 16.14
N GLY A 363 -2.23 -17.44 16.14
CA GLY A 363 -3.38 -18.17 16.68
C GLY A 363 -4.40 -18.55 15.59
N SER A 364 -5.66 -18.69 15.99
CA SER A 364 -6.72 -19.30 15.17
C SER A 364 -7.82 -18.29 14.82
N CYS A 365 -8.36 -18.36 13.60
CA CYS A 365 -9.61 -17.69 13.22
C CYS A 365 -10.83 -18.14 14.00
N TYR A 366 -10.71 -19.29 14.64
CA TYR A 366 -11.71 -19.94 15.45
C TYR A 366 -11.19 -19.94 16.89
N PRO A 367 -11.48 -18.90 17.69
CA PRO A 367 -11.07 -18.87 19.08
C PRO A 367 -11.74 -20.01 19.85
N LEU A 368 -11.06 -20.51 20.87
CA LEU A 368 -11.60 -21.53 21.78
C LEU A 368 -12.89 -21.04 22.44
N GLU A 369 -13.74 -21.99 22.77
CA GLU A 369 -14.96 -21.73 23.51
C GLU A 369 -14.67 -21.34 24.98
N PRO A 370 -15.56 -20.59 25.66
CA PRO A 370 -15.40 -20.21 27.06
C PRO A 370 -15.25 -21.40 28.01
N ASP A 371 -15.78 -22.57 27.64
CA ASP A 371 -15.69 -23.83 28.36
C ASP A 371 -14.49 -24.69 27.94
N THR A 372 -13.55 -24.11 27.19
CA THR A 372 -12.34 -24.75 26.64
C THR A 372 -12.58 -25.85 25.59
N THR A 373 -13.81 -26.02 25.11
CA THR A 373 -14.06 -26.95 24.01
C THR A 373 -13.50 -26.42 22.68
N GLU A 374 -12.94 -27.33 21.88
CA GLU A 374 -12.48 -26.97 20.54
C GLU A 374 -13.68 -26.60 19.66
N PRO A 375 -13.58 -25.49 18.89
CA PRO A 375 -14.68 -25.07 18.03
C PRO A 375 -14.92 -26.12 16.95
N GLN A 376 -16.15 -26.63 16.88
CA GLN A 376 -16.56 -27.45 15.74
C GLN A 376 -16.87 -26.54 14.55
N ILE A 377 -16.23 -26.79 13.42
CA ILE A 377 -16.36 -25.97 12.21
C ILE A 377 -17.05 -26.81 11.13
N GLU A 378 -18.02 -26.20 10.46
CA GLU A 378 -18.64 -26.78 9.27
C GLU A 378 -17.91 -26.28 8.03
N TYR A 379 -17.22 -27.21 7.36
CA TYR A 379 -16.46 -26.95 6.15
C TYR A 379 -17.22 -27.29 4.88
N ASP A 380 -18.31 -28.08 4.97
CA ASP A 380 -19.19 -28.32 3.83
C ASP A 380 -20.13 -27.10 3.66
N PRO A 381 -19.98 -26.30 2.58
CA PRO A 381 -20.84 -25.15 2.36
C PRO A 381 -22.31 -25.56 2.12
N GLY A 382 -22.59 -26.83 1.83
CA GLY A 382 -23.95 -27.34 1.71
C GLY A 382 -24.68 -27.54 3.04
N GLN A 383 -23.97 -27.49 4.18
CA GLN A 383 -24.54 -27.71 5.51
C GLN A 383 -24.78 -26.39 6.26
N PRO A 384 -25.79 -26.35 7.16
CA PRO A 384 -26.03 -25.18 7.98
C PRO A 384 -24.90 -24.98 9.00
N CYS A 385 -24.57 -23.72 9.25
CA CYS A 385 -23.58 -23.29 10.23
C CYS A 385 -24.02 -21.97 10.87
N TYR A 386 -23.34 -21.55 11.96
CA TYR A 386 -23.75 -20.38 12.73
C TYR A 386 -22.60 -19.41 13.06
N PRO A 387 -22.88 -18.10 13.16
CA PRO A 387 -21.89 -17.05 13.48
C PRO A 387 -21.21 -17.19 14.83
N GLY A 388 -21.90 -17.83 15.78
CA GLY A 388 -21.53 -17.83 17.17
C GLY A 388 -22.25 -18.92 17.95
N VAL A 389 -21.80 -19.03 19.19
CA VAL A 389 -22.14 -20.05 20.18
C VAL A 389 -23.32 -19.53 20.98
N GLY A 390 -24.45 -19.36 20.32
CA GLY A 390 -25.69 -18.95 20.98
C GLY A 390 -26.21 -20.11 21.82
N GLY A 391 -25.97 -20.05 23.14
CA GLY A 391 -26.36 -21.09 24.10
C GLY A 391 -27.83 -21.50 23.99
N GLY A 392 -28.06 -22.67 23.40
CA GLY A 392 -29.31 -23.41 23.41
C GLY A 392 -28.99 -24.88 23.64
N ALA A 393 -29.64 -25.51 24.61
CA ALA A 393 -29.14 -26.68 25.32
C ALA A 393 -29.00 -28.02 24.54
N ASN A 394 -29.24 -28.11 23.22
CA ASN A 394 -29.42 -29.45 22.59
C ASN A 394 -28.89 -29.66 21.15
N LEU A 395 -28.04 -28.79 20.57
CA LEU A 395 -27.35 -29.12 19.30
C LEU A 395 -25.89 -28.63 19.32
N PRO A 396 -24.91 -29.42 18.82
CA PRO A 396 -23.57 -28.91 18.56
C PRO A 396 -23.67 -27.86 17.46
N ILE A 397 -23.57 -26.59 17.84
CA ILE A 397 -23.61 -25.45 16.93
C ILE A 397 -22.26 -25.42 16.21
N LYS A 398 -22.20 -25.94 14.99
CA LYS A 398 -21.00 -25.82 14.16
C LYS A 398 -20.86 -24.38 13.67
N ARG A 399 -19.66 -23.83 13.85
CA ARG A 399 -19.29 -22.51 13.36
C ARG A 399 -19.08 -22.54 11.85
N CYS A 400 -19.40 -21.45 11.19
CA CYS A 400 -19.16 -21.31 9.75
C CYS A 400 -17.65 -21.26 9.43
N ALA A 401 -17.24 -21.94 8.35
CA ALA A 401 -15.90 -21.79 7.82
C ALA A 401 -15.63 -20.35 7.35
N GLN A 402 -14.40 -19.90 7.61
CA GLN A 402 -13.83 -18.65 7.15
C GLN A 402 -13.04 -18.87 5.87
N TYR A 403 -12.86 -17.80 5.09
CA TYR A 403 -12.26 -17.85 3.78
C TYR A 403 -11.26 -16.71 3.55
N VAL A 404 -10.26 -16.99 2.73
CA VAL A 404 -9.46 -15.96 2.06
C VAL A 404 -9.81 -15.95 0.59
N SER A 405 -10.17 -14.78 0.05
CA SER A 405 -10.49 -14.58 -1.36
C SER A 405 -9.47 -13.64 -1.99
N VAL A 406 -8.83 -14.06 -3.09
CA VAL A 406 -7.86 -13.24 -3.83
C VAL A 406 -8.46 -12.85 -5.19
N CYS A 407 -8.59 -11.55 -5.43
CA CYS A 407 -9.00 -11.00 -6.72
C CYS A 407 -7.82 -10.31 -7.40
N THR A 408 -7.72 -10.43 -8.72
CA THR A 408 -6.71 -9.74 -9.53
C THR A 408 -7.31 -9.02 -10.73
N ARG A 409 -6.59 -8.03 -11.25
CA ARG A 409 -7.04 -7.11 -12.30
C ARG A 409 -6.93 -7.64 -13.75
N ASP A 410 -6.49 -8.88 -13.95
CA ASP A 410 -6.21 -9.54 -15.26
C ASP A 410 -7.11 -9.09 -16.42
#